data_AF-A0A2E8SUM6-F1
#
_entry.id   AF-A0A2E8SUM6-F1
#
_cell.length_a   1.000
_cell.length_b   1.000
_cell.length_c   1.000
_cell.angle_alpha   90.00
_cell.angle_beta   90.00
_cell.angle_gamma   90.00
#
_symmetry.space_group_name_H-M   'P 1'
#
loop_
_entity.id
_entity.type
_entity.pdbx_description
1 polymer ?
#
loop_
_entity_poly.entity_id
_entity_poly.type
_entity_poly.pdbx_seq_one_letter_code
_entity_poly.pdbx_strand_id
1 'polypeptide(L)'
;MDIETAANIGEAVSGIAILFTLLFSLRQMKHWNENRRYEIGRDLAAHMNNPLVHRGFSVSTVKLHDELTPQELAGLTREEKDAMNALMIGMNNIGVLAKNGHLSLDLVEDFCGVYVRMFASRWRRVIQIFMMVNVNKTDEGEGSIWGGLFWLLDHLEDRGASDMSFKKAE
;
A
#
# COMPACT_ATOMS: atom_id res chain seq x y z
N MET A 1 13.44 -62.89 6.88
CA MET A 1 13.64 -61.45 6.58
C MET A 1 14.50 -60.90 7.69
N ASP A 2 15.66 -60.34 7.36
CA ASP A 2 16.66 -59.93 8.34
C ASP A 2 16.27 -58.60 9.01
N ILE A 3 16.59 -58.43 10.30
CA ILE A 3 16.20 -57.27 11.11
C ILE A 3 16.79 -55.98 10.52
N GLU A 4 17.99 -56.06 9.96
CA GLU A 4 18.68 -54.95 9.29
C GLU A 4 17.93 -54.48 8.03
N THR A 5 17.33 -55.42 7.28
CA THR A 5 16.51 -55.10 6.09
C THR A 5 15.21 -54.42 6.50
N ALA A 6 14.58 -54.87 7.60
CA ALA A 6 13.38 -54.24 8.14
C ALA A 6 13.65 -52.82 8.67
N ALA A 7 14.82 -52.60 9.30
CA ALA A 7 15.24 -51.29 9.81
C ALA A 7 15.49 -50.28 8.69
N ASN A 8 16.22 -50.66 7.63
CA ASN A 8 16.45 -49.80 6.46
C ASN A 8 15.14 -49.43 5.72
N ILE A 9 14.20 -50.38 5.62
CA ILE A 9 12.87 -50.10 5.04
C ILE A 9 12.10 -49.13 5.95
N GLY A 10 12.13 -49.32 7.27
CA GLY A 10 11.50 -48.43 8.23
C GLY A 10 12.05 -47.00 8.17
N GLU A 11 13.38 -46.84 8.09
CA GLU A 11 14.03 -45.55 7.96
C GLU A 11 13.67 -44.86 6.63
N ALA A 12 13.74 -45.58 5.51
CA ALA A 12 13.35 -45.04 4.21
C ALA A 12 11.88 -44.61 4.16
N VAL A 13 10.97 -45.41 4.72
CA VAL A 13 9.53 -45.08 4.82
C VAL A 13 9.32 -43.86 5.74
N SER A 14 10.05 -43.76 6.84
CA SER A 14 9.99 -42.61 7.75
C SER A 14 10.49 -41.31 7.09
N GLY A 15 11.57 -41.39 6.31
CA GLY A 15 12.10 -40.26 5.55
C GLY A 15 11.13 -39.80 4.46
N ILE A 16 10.48 -40.75 3.76
CA ILE A 16 9.43 -40.46 2.78
C ILE A 16 8.23 -39.78 3.45
N ALA A 17 7.80 -40.25 4.62
CA ALA A 17 6.70 -39.65 5.37
C ALA A 17 6.99 -38.18 5.74
N ILE A 18 8.21 -37.87 6.21
CA ILE A 18 8.64 -36.51 6.51
C ILE A 18 8.58 -35.61 5.26
N LEU A 19 9.05 -36.11 4.11
CA LEU A 19 8.99 -35.37 2.84
C LEU A 19 7.55 -35.04 2.42
N PHE A 20 6.63 -36.00 2.56
CA PHE A 20 5.21 -35.76 2.29
C PHE A 20 4.61 -34.72 3.24
N THR A 21 4.95 -34.76 4.54
CA THR A 21 4.50 -33.74 5.50
C THR A 21 5.01 -32.35 5.12
N LEU A 22 6.29 -32.23 4.74
CA LEU A 22 6.87 -30.95 4.31
C LEU A 22 6.21 -30.41 3.03
N LEU A 23 5.96 -31.25 2.03
CA LEU A 23 5.25 -30.86 0.80
C LEU A 23 3.82 -30.40 1.09
N PHE A 24 3.13 -31.08 2.02
CA PHE A 24 1.79 -30.68 2.44
C PHE A 24 1.81 -29.34 3.18
N SER A 25 2.77 -29.13 4.09
CA SER A 25 2.97 -27.84 4.77
C SER A 25 3.26 -26.71 3.79
N LEU A 26 4.09 -26.94 2.77
CA LEU A 26 4.36 -25.96 1.70
C LEU A 26 3.08 -25.62 0.93
N ARG A 27 2.26 -26.62 0.60
CA ARG A 27 0.97 -26.41 -0.08
C ARG A 27 -0.01 -25.63 0.80
N GLN A 28 -0.06 -25.91 2.10
CA GLN A 28 -0.87 -25.17 3.06
C GLN A 28 -0.43 -23.71 3.16
N MET A 29 0.87 -23.47 3.27
CA MET A 29 1.43 -22.10 3.30
C MET A 29 1.10 -21.33 2.03
N LYS A 30 1.22 -21.97 0.86
CA LYS A 30 0.83 -21.36 -0.42
C LYS A 30 -0.65 -20.96 -0.43
N HIS A 31 -1.54 -21.87 -0.05
CA HIS A 31 -2.99 -21.61 -0.06
C HIS A 31 -3.39 -20.54 0.97
N TRP A 32 -2.77 -20.56 2.16
CA TRP A 32 -2.95 -19.53 3.16
C TRP A 32 -2.52 -18.15 2.65
N ASN A 33 -1.38 -18.07 1.96
CA ASN A 33 -0.90 -16.82 1.38
C ASN A 33 -1.83 -16.29 0.27
N GLU A 34 -2.36 -17.17 -0.58
CA GLU A 34 -3.36 -16.81 -1.61
C GLU A 34 -4.65 -16.25 -0.98
N ASN A 35 -5.20 -16.93 0.02
CA ASN A 35 -6.41 -16.47 0.73
C ASN A 35 -6.15 -15.12 1.44
N ARG A 36 -5.00 -14.99 2.10
CA ARG A 36 -4.59 -13.74 2.76
C ARG A 36 -4.48 -12.58 1.77
N ARG A 37 -3.89 -12.82 0.60
CA ARG A 37 -3.80 -11.81 -0.49
C ARG A 37 -5.19 -11.42 -0.98
N TYR A 38 -6.11 -12.37 -1.12
CA TYR A 38 -7.49 -12.09 -1.52
C TYR A 38 -8.24 -11.26 -0.48
N GLU A 39 -8.15 -11.62 0.80
CA GLU A 39 -8.76 -10.85 1.90
C GLU A 39 -8.24 -9.42 1.93
N ILE A 40 -6.92 -9.25 1.87
CA ILE A 40 -6.27 -7.93 1.85
C ILE A 40 -6.70 -7.12 0.62
N GLY A 41 -6.75 -7.74 -0.56
CA GLY A 41 -7.22 -7.08 -1.78
C GLY A 41 -8.68 -6.64 -1.69
N ARG A 42 -9.54 -7.45 -1.07
CA ARG A 42 -10.94 -7.12 -0.82
C ARG A 42 -11.09 -5.96 0.17
N ASP A 43 -10.30 -5.96 1.25
CA ASP A 43 -10.34 -4.89 2.25
C ASP A 43 -9.82 -3.57 1.66
N LEU A 44 -8.78 -3.63 0.81
CA LEU A 44 -8.30 -2.47 0.05
C LEU A 44 -9.36 -1.95 -0.93
N ALA A 45 -10.01 -2.84 -1.69
CA ALA A 45 -11.11 -2.47 -2.58
C ALA A 45 -12.27 -1.82 -1.81
N ALA A 46 -12.63 -2.36 -0.64
CA ALA A 46 -13.67 -1.79 0.21
C ALA A 46 -13.29 -0.40 0.73
N HIS A 47 -12.03 -0.19 1.11
CA HIS A 47 -11.52 1.13 1.49
C HIS A 47 -11.61 2.12 0.32
N MET A 48 -11.16 1.71 -0.86
CA MET A 48 -11.19 2.54 -2.06
C MET A 48 -12.62 2.89 -2.49
N ASN A 49 -13.58 1.99 -2.28
CA ASN A 49 -15.00 2.20 -2.58
C ASN A 49 -15.75 3.07 -1.54
N ASN A 50 -15.06 3.62 -0.54
CA ASN A 50 -15.69 4.46 0.46
C ASN A 50 -16.14 5.81 -0.17
N PRO A 51 -17.40 6.24 0.02
CA PRO A 51 -17.89 7.50 -0.54
C PRO A 51 -17.05 8.73 -0.17
N LEU A 52 -16.46 8.77 1.04
CA LEU A 52 -15.57 9.85 1.46
C LEU A 52 -14.26 9.84 0.67
N VAL A 53 -13.71 8.66 0.39
CA VAL A 53 -12.48 8.50 -0.42
C VAL A 53 -12.76 8.95 -1.86
N HIS A 54 -13.88 8.54 -2.45
CA HIS A 54 -14.31 9.02 -3.77
C HIS A 54 -14.48 10.54 -3.82
N ARG A 55 -15.07 11.13 -2.78
CA ARG A 55 -15.20 12.58 -2.67
C ARG A 55 -13.83 13.26 -2.53
N GLY A 56 -12.90 12.66 -1.79
CA GLY A 56 -11.51 13.13 -1.71
C GLY A 56 -10.82 13.14 -3.07
N PHE A 57 -11.01 12.10 -3.89
CA PHE A 57 -10.51 12.09 -5.28
C PHE A 57 -11.14 13.18 -6.14
N SER A 58 -12.45 13.41 -5.99
CA SER A 58 -13.15 14.50 -6.68
C SER A 58 -12.57 15.88 -6.31
N VAL A 59 -12.35 16.13 -5.01
CA VAL A 59 -11.69 17.37 -4.54
C VAL A 59 -10.27 17.49 -5.12
N SER A 60 -9.51 16.38 -5.13
CA SER A 60 -8.16 16.33 -5.71
C SER A 60 -8.12 16.66 -7.20
N THR A 61 -9.19 16.32 -7.92
CA THR A 61 -9.34 16.58 -9.35
C THR A 61 -9.76 18.02 -9.64
N VAL A 62 -10.78 18.51 -8.93
CA VAL A 62 -11.50 19.74 -9.27
C VAL A 62 -10.93 20.98 -8.58
N LYS A 63 -10.39 20.83 -7.36
CA LYS A 63 -10.04 21.96 -6.50
C LYS A 63 -8.55 22.04 -6.14
N LEU A 64 -7.84 20.91 -6.14
CA LEU A 64 -6.41 20.93 -5.86
C LEU A 64 -5.59 21.20 -7.12
N HIS A 65 -4.53 21.98 -6.96
CA HIS A 65 -3.54 22.28 -7.98
C HIS A 65 -2.17 22.48 -7.32
N ASP A 66 -1.10 22.48 -8.10
CA ASP A 66 0.27 22.50 -7.58
C ASP A 66 0.61 23.82 -6.85
N GLU A 67 -0.03 24.90 -7.26
CA GLU A 67 0.14 26.24 -6.68
C GLU A 67 -0.85 26.54 -5.53
N LEU A 68 -1.50 25.52 -4.98
CA LEU A 68 -2.54 25.69 -3.94
C LEU A 68 -2.04 26.56 -2.79
N THR A 69 -2.87 27.51 -2.36
CA THR A 69 -2.58 28.40 -1.23
C THR A 69 -3.24 27.90 0.07
N PRO A 70 -2.72 28.29 1.24
CA PRO A 70 -3.37 28.00 2.53
C PRO A 70 -4.80 28.53 2.61
N GLN A 71 -5.09 29.68 2.01
CA GLN A 71 -6.40 30.31 2.00
C GLN A 71 -7.42 29.51 1.18
N GLU A 72 -7.00 29.01 0.00
CA GLU A 72 -7.85 28.15 -0.83
C GLU A 72 -8.15 26.82 -0.14
N LEU A 73 -7.15 26.22 0.51
CA LEU A 73 -7.35 24.99 1.28
C LEU A 73 -8.28 25.22 2.49
N ALA A 74 -8.14 26.35 3.18
CA ALA A 74 -9.06 26.76 4.24
C ALA A 74 -10.47 27.06 3.72
N GLY A 75 -10.62 27.45 2.46
CA GLY A 75 -11.89 27.72 1.79
C GLY A 75 -12.69 26.47 1.40
N LEU A 76 -12.11 25.27 1.50
CA LEU A 76 -12.85 24.02 1.31
C LEU A 76 -14.01 23.90 2.31
N THR A 77 -15.13 23.33 1.86
CA THR A 77 -16.26 23.06 2.77
C THR A 77 -15.84 22.03 3.82
N ARG A 78 -16.61 21.95 4.92
CA ARG A 78 -16.32 20.97 5.98
C ARG A 78 -16.31 19.54 5.43
N GLU A 79 -17.30 19.20 4.60
CA GLU A 79 -17.43 17.88 4.00
C GLU A 79 -16.27 17.57 3.04
N GLU A 80 -15.73 18.57 2.36
CA GLU A 80 -14.57 18.43 1.48
C GLU A 80 -13.29 18.21 2.29
N LYS A 81 -13.13 18.92 3.41
CA LYS A 81 -12.02 18.71 4.35
C LYS A 81 -12.09 17.32 4.99
N ASP A 82 -13.27 16.88 5.40
CA ASP A 82 -13.47 15.54 5.98
C ASP A 82 -13.15 14.45 4.94
N ALA A 83 -13.58 14.63 3.69
CA ALA A 83 -13.27 13.73 2.60
C ALA A 83 -11.77 13.70 2.26
N MET A 84 -11.11 14.86 2.21
CA MET A 84 -9.66 14.93 2.02
C MET A 84 -8.90 14.27 3.16
N ASN A 85 -9.31 14.47 4.42
CA ASN A 85 -8.70 13.80 5.56
C ASN A 85 -8.84 12.28 5.46
N ALA A 86 -10.04 11.78 5.14
CA ALA A 86 -10.29 10.35 4.98
C ALA A 86 -9.41 9.74 3.88
N LEU A 87 -9.32 10.41 2.72
CA LEU A 87 -8.44 10.00 1.63
C LEU A 87 -6.97 9.99 2.05
N MET A 88 -6.46 11.10 2.57
CA MET A 88 -5.04 11.25 2.87
C MET A 88 -4.60 10.28 3.97
N ILE A 89 -5.40 10.12 5.04
CA ILE A 89 -5.13 9.15 6.11
C ILE A 89 -5.19 7.73 5.56
N GLY A 90 -6.15 7.43 4.68
CA GLY A 90 -6.25 6.14 3.99
C GLY A 90 -4.99 5.81 3.21
N MET A 91 -4.53 6.75 2.38
CA MET A 91 -3.30 6.60 1.59
C MET A 91 -2.05 6.51 2.48
N ASN A 92 -2.00 7.24 3.60
CA ASN A 92 -0.92 7.11 4.58
C ASN A 92 -0.86 5.71 5.18
N ASN A 93 -2.01 5.16 5.60
CA ASN A 93 -2.09 3.82 6.16
C ASN A 93 -1.71 2.74 5.14
N ILE A 94 -2.17 2.88 3.89
CA ILE A 94 -1.75 2.01 2.78
C ILE A 94 -0.23 2.04 2.63
N GLY A 95 0.37 3.23 2.64
CA GLY A 95 1.82 3.40 2.57
C GLY A 95 2.57 2.74 3.73
N VAL A 96 2.08 2.90 4.97
CA VAL A 96 2.68 2.22 6.14
C VAL A 96 2.59 0.70 6.00
N LEU A 97 1.44 0.15 5.59
CA LEU A 97 1.25 -1.28 5.44
C LEU A 97 2.13 -1.86 4.33
N ALA A 98 2.25 -1.16 3.21
CA ALA A 98 3.09 -1.53 2.09
C ALA A 98 4.58 -1.50 2.46
N LYS A 99 5.04 -0.41 3.10
CA LYS A 99 6.42 -0.23 3.57
C LYS A 99 6.88 -1.36 4.49
N ASN A 100 5.99 -1.85 5.35
CA ASN A 100 6.29 -2.92 6.30
C ASN A 100 6.03 -4.34 5.75
N GLY A 101 5.69 -4.47 4.45
CA GLY A 101 5.45 -5.77 3.81
C GLY A 101 4.14 -6.46 4.20
N HIS A 102 3.22 -5.75 4.87
CA HIS A 102 1.89 -6.26 5.20
C HIS A 102 0.91 -6.19 4.02
N LEU A 103 1.22 -5.34 3.04
CA LEU A 103 0.45 -5.17 1.81
C LEU A 103 1.37 -5.40 0.60
N SER A 104 0.92 -6.22 -0.35
CA SER A 104 1.68 -6.51 -1.57
C SER A 104 1.84 -5.24 -2.42
N LEU A 105 3.06 -4.95 -2.87
CA LEU A 105 3.34 -3.80 -3.75
C LEU A 105 2.61 -3.89 -5.09
N ASP A 106 2.34 -5.09 -5.59
CA ASP A 106 1.57 -5.27 -6.82
C ASP A 106 0.12 -4.83 -6.62
N LEU A 107 -0.49 -5.20 -5.48
CA LEU A 107 -1.84 -4.74 -5.12
C LEU A 107 -1.86 -3.22 -4.91
N VAL A 108 -0.83 -2.67 -4.27
CA VAL A 108 -0.73 -1.22 -4.07
C VAL A 108 -0.65 -0.50 -5.41
N GLU A 109 0.17 -0.99 -6.34
CA GLU A 109 0.29 -0.43 -7.69
C GLU A 109 -1.06 -0.48 -8.43
N ASP A 110 -1.75 -1.63 -8.42
CA ASP A 110 -3.03 -1.82 -9.10
C ASP A 110 -4.12 -0.85 -8.60
N PHE A 111 -4.19 -0.61 -7.28
CA PHE A 111 -5.23 0.24 -6.69
C PHE A 111 -4.85 1.71 -6.56
N CYS A 112 -3.59 2.02 -6.28
CA CYS A 112 -3.16 3.38 -5.94
C CYS A 112 -2.34 4.04 -7.06
N GLY A 113 -1.69 3.28 -7.93
CA GLY A 113 -0.69 3.78 -8.87
C GLY A 113 -1.20 4.89 -9.79
N VAL A 114 -2.40 4.73 -10.36
CA VAL A 114 -3.03 5.74 -11.23
C VAL A 114 -3.26 7.06 -10.48
N TYR A 115 -3.79 6.98 -9.26
CA TYR A 115 -4.11 8.17 -8.47
C TYR A 115 -2.86 8.89 -7.99
N VAL A 116 -1.84 8.14 -7.58
CA VAL A 116 -0.55 8.71 -7.17
C VAL A 116 0.08 9.44 -8.36
N ARG A 117 0.19 8.81 -9.53
CA ARG A 117 0.72 9.47 -10.73
C ARG A 117 -0.04 10.75 -11.12
N MET A 118 -1.34 10.80 -10.84
CA MET A 118 -2.18 11.93 -11.20
C MET A 118 -2.15 13.07 -10.16
N PHE A 119 -2.04 12.74 -8.87
CA PHE A 119 -2.30 13.70 -7.79
C PHE A 119 -1.15 13.86 -6.79
N ALA A 120 -0.04 13.13 -6.94
CA ALA A 120 1.03 13.14 -5.95
C ALA A 120 1.59 14.53 -5.65
N SER A 121 1.88 15.35 -6.66
CA SER A 121 2.33 16.74 -6.48
C SER A 121 1.35 17.57 -5.64
N ARG A 122 0.06 17.46 -5.97
CA ARG A 122 -1.04 18.17 -5.29
C ARG A 122 -1.21 17.70 -3.85
N TRP A 123 -1.14 16.39 -3.60
CA TRP A 123 -1.22 15.83 -2.26
C TRP A 123 -0.03 16.23 -1.39
N ARG A 124 1.20 16.23 -1.94
CA ARG A 124 2.37 16.78 -1.25
C ARG A 124 2.14 18.24 -0.89
N ARG A 125 1.59 19.04 -1.80
CA ARG A 125 1.27 20.44 -1.55
C ARG A 125 0.27 20.61 -0.41
N VAL A 126 -0.80 19.81 -0.37
CA VAL A 126 -1.77 19.82 0.74
C VAL A 126 -1.10 19.50 2.07
N ILE A 127 -0.26 18.47 2.12
CA ILE A 127 0.46 18.08 3.35
C ILE A 127 1.37 19.21 3.83
N GLN A 128 2.14 19.83 2.92
CA GLN A 128 3.03 20.94 3.26
C GLN A 128 2.26 22.10 3.89
N ILE A 129 1.13 22.49 3.30
CA ILE A 129 0.27 23.54 3.86
C ILE A 129 -0.28 23.13 5.22
N PHE A 130 -0.76 21.88 5.35
CA PHE A 130 -1.28 21.37 6.61
C PHE A 130 -0.23 21.41 7.72
N MET A 131 1.00 20.98 7.43
CA MET A 131 2.13 21.01 8.36
C MET A 131 2.50 22.44 8.73
N MET A 132 2.57 23.36 7.76
CA MET A 132 2.85 24.78 7.99
C MET A 132 1.84 25.45 8.93
N VAL A 133 0.56 25.08 8.82
CA VAL A 133 -0.53 25.72 9.58
C VAL A 133 -0.75 25.09 10.96
N ASN A 134 -0.60 23.76 11.07
CA ASN A 134 -1.01 23.02 12.28
C ASN A 134 0.14 22.51 13.13
N VAL A 135 1.35 22.39 12.56
CA VAL A 135 2.53 21.87 13.27
C VAL A 135 3.47 23.03 13.57
N ASN A 136 3.25 23.69 14.71
CA ASN A 136 4.17 24.68 15.25
C ASN A 136 5.49 24.00 15.65
N LYS A 137 6.49 23.98 14.76
CA LYS A 137 7.92 23.68 15.03
C LYS A 137 8.17 22.74 16.23
N THR A 138 7.52 21.59 16.27
CA THR A 138 7.90 20.52 17.20
C THR A 138 9.06 19.78 16.56
N ASP A 139 10.14 19.64 17.33
CA ASP A 139 11.44 19.03 17.02
C ASP A 139 11.39 17.56 16.54
N GLU A 140 10.19 17.03 16.30
CA GLU A 140 9.98 15.75 15.63
C GLU A 140 9.98 15.99 14.14
N GLY A 141 11.10 15.65 13.49
CA GLY A 141 11.32 15.89 12.06
C GLY A 141 10.15 15.48 11.17
N GLU A 142 10.09 16.07 9.98
CA GLU A 142 9.06 15.94 8.92
C GLU A 142 8.66 14.49 8.54
N GLY A 143 9.28 13.47 9.12
CA GLY A 143 8.94 12.05 8.95
C GLY A 143 7.81 11.48 9.82
N SER A 144 7.18 12.24 10.73
CA SER A 144 6.39 11.64 11.82
C SER A 144 4.94 11.22 11.48
N ILE A 145 4.12 12.07 10.86
CA ILE A 145 2.66 11.78 10.71
C ILE A 145 2.30 11.23 9.33
N TRP A 146 2.87 11.81 8.27
CA TRP A 146 2.56 11.49 6.87
C TRP A 146 3.62 10.62 6.20
N GLY A 147 4.53 10.01 6.98
CA GLY A 147 5.68 9.26 6.46
C GLY A 147 5.29 8.04 5.61
N GLY A 148 4.13 7.42 5.87
CA GLY A 148 3.60 6.35 5.02
C GLY A 148 3.16 6.87 3.66
N LEU A 149 2.46 8.00 3.64
CA LEU A 149 2.01 8.64 2.42
C LEU A 149 3.19 9.10 1.57
N PHE A 150 4.17 9.82 2.15
CA PHE A 150 5.36 10.22 1.39
C PHE A 150 6.09 9.03 0.78
N TRP A 151 6.32 7.97 1.57
CA TRP A 151 6.93 6.75 1.06
C TRP A 151 6.13 6.14 -0.10
N LEU A 152 4.79 6.12 0.01
CA LEU A 152 3.91 5.61 -1.04
C LEU A 152 4.01 6.43 -2.33
N LEU A 153 4.05 7.76 -2.21
CA LEU A 153 4.18 8.65 -3.37
C LEU A 153 5.52 8.46 -4.07
N ASP A 154 6.61 8.46 -3.31
CA ASP A 154 7.97 8.31 -3.85
C ASP A 154 8.11 6.93 -4.54
N HIS A 155 7.64 5.86 -3.90
CA HIS A 155 7.81 4.50 -4.41
C HIS A 155 7.03 4.24 -5.70
N LEU A 156 5.83 4.80 -5.85
CA LEU A 156 4.99 4.58 -7.03
C LEU A 156 5.29 5.55 -8.18
N GLU A 157 5.83 6.74 -7.89
CA GLU A 157 6.35 7.65 -8.92
C GLU A 157 7.60 7.07 -9.60
N ASP A 158 8.55 6.55 -8.82
CA ASP A 158 9.77 5.92 -9.33
C ASP A 158 9.47 4.71 -10.24
N ARG A 159 8.49 3.89 -9.85
CA ARG A 159 8.01 2.75 -10.65
C ARG A 159 7.35 3.20 -11.96
N GLY A 160 6.54 4.25 -11.92
CA GLY A 160 5.88 4.80 -13.12
C GLY A 160 6.87 5.40 -14.12
N ALA A 161 7.95 6.03 -13.64
CA ALA A 161 9.02 6.54 -14.49
C ALA A 161 9.83 5.42 -15.16
N SER A 162 10.08 4.32 -14.42
CA SER A 162 10.77 3.14 -14.95
C SER A 162 9.98 2.44 -16.05
N ASP A 163 8.67 2.22 -15.90
CA ASP A 163 7.86 1.51 -16.92
C ASP A 163 7.71 2.31 -18.23
N MET A 164 7.67 3.64 -18.16
CA MET A 164 7.67 4.51 -19.35
C MET A 164 9.03 4.57 -20.07
N SER A 165 10.13 4.33 -19.36
CA SER A 165 11.47 4.25 -19.97
C SER A 165 11.63 2.99 -20.83
N PHE A 166 11.00 1.87 -20.45
CA PHE A 166 11.06 0.62 -21.22
C PHE A 166 10.13 0.63 -22.45
N LYS A 167 8.97 1.31 -22.37
CA LYS A 167 8.04 1.42 -23.51
C LYS A 167 8.50 2.36 -24.64
N LYS A 168 9.55 3.17 -24.44
CA LYS A 168 10.11 4.04 -25.48
C LYS A 168 11.16 3.38 -26.37
N ALA A 169 11.46 2.10 -26.16
CA ALA A 169 12.52 1.37 -26.86
C ALA A 169 12.00 0.34 -27.89
N GLU A 170 10.72 0.36 -28.26
CA GLU A 170 10.15 -0.41 -29.37
C GLU A 170 9.69 0.49 -30.53
#